data_AF-V7B0E2-F1
#
_entry.id   AF-V7B0E2-F1
#
_cell.length_a   1.000
_cell.length_b   1.000
_cell.length_c   1.000
_cell.angle_alpha   90.00
_cell.angle_beta   90.00
_cell.angle_gamma   90.00
#
_symmetry.space_group_name_H-M   'P 1'
#
loop_
_entity.id
_entity.type
_entity.pdbx_description
1 polymer ?
#
loop_
_entity_poly.entity_id
_entity_poly.type
_entity_poly.pdbx_seq_one_letter_code
_entity_poly.pdbx_strand_id
1 'polypeptide(L)'
;MTKLQSIVLIVFALFSLFSQTYGNMRVCTKDMVLDGRCPTGTSGKSCLQEFLDRLGANSTPTNCTCKTRPTNKRKCTCQVVCSK
;
A
#
# COMPACT_ATOMS: atom_id res chain seq x y z
N MET A 1 -27.88 29.98 -19.96
CA MET A 1 -26.59 29.29 -19.77
C MET A 1 -25.97 29.04 -21.13
N THR A 2 -24.78 29.56 -21.38
CA THR A 2 -24.05 29.28 -22.63
C THR A 2 -23.49 27.86 -22.58
N LYS A 3 -23.37 27.17 -23.73
CA LYS A 3 -22.79 25.81 -23.79
C LYS A 3 -21.41 25.73 -23.09
N LEU A 4 -20.65 26.83 -23.13
CA LEU A 4 -19.36 26.96 -22.47
C LEU A 4 -19.46 26.82 -20.94
N GLN A 5 -20.47 27.45 -20.32
CA GLN A 5 -20.68 27.36 -18.86
C GLN A 5 -21.00 25.94 -18.41
N SER A 6 -21.85 25.23 -19.15
CA SER A 6 -22.18 23.83 -18.83
C SER A 6 -20.96 22.92 -18.93
N ILE A 7 -20.10 23.10 -19.94
CA ILE A 7 -18.86 22.32 -20.10
C ILE A 7 -17.91 22.58 -18.93
N VAL A 8 -17.69 23.85 -18.55
CA VAL A 8 -16.82 24.20 -17.43
C VAL A 8 -17.32 23.58 -16.13
N LEU A 9 -18.63 23.63 -15.86
CA LEU A 9 -19.22 23.02 -14.66
C LEU A 9 -19.01 21.50 -14.62
N ILE A 10 -19.19 20.81 -15.74
CA ILE A 10 -18.99 19.36 -15.84
C ILE A 10 -17.52 19.01 -15.57
N VAL A 11 -16.57 19.72 -16.19
CA VAL A 11 -15.14 19.49 -15.97
C VAL A 11 -14.76 19.72 -14.51
N PHE A 12 -15.28 20.78 -13.89
CA PHE A 12 -15.01 21.09 -12.48
C PHE A 12 -15.57 20.02 -11.53
N ALA A 13 -16.79 19.53 -11.81
CA ALA A 13 -17.41 18.45 -11.06
C ALA A 13 -16.59 17.16 -11.15
N LEU A 14 -16.17 16.78 -12.36
CA LEU A 14 -15.32 15.60 -12.60
C LEU A 14 -13.96 15.72 -11.88
N PHE A 15 -13.31 16.89 -11.96
CA PHE A 15 -12.03 17.13 -11.27
C PHE A 15 -12.16 17.03 -9.74
N SER A 16 -13.25 17.54 -9.18
CA SER A 16 -13.52 17.46 -7.74
C SER A 16 -13.73 16.01 -7.28
N LEU A 17 -14.49 15.23 -8.04
CA LEU A 17 -14.71 13.80 -7.78
C LEU A 17 -13.41 12.99 -7.88
N PHE A 18 -12.59 13.27 -8.89
CA PHE A 18 -11.28 12.66 -9.05
C PHE A 18 -10.35 12.98 -7.89
N SER A 19 -10.31 14.24 -7.47
CA SER A 19 -9.47 14.69 -6.35
C SER A 19 -9.87 14.04 -5.03
N GLN A 20 -11.17 13.80 -4.81
CA GLN A 20 -11.65 13.09 -3.62
C GLN A 20 -11.32 11.59 -3.67
N THR A 21 -11.42 10.96 -4.84
CA THR A 21 -11.18 9.52 -5.01
C THR A 21 -9.69 9.16 -4.97
N TYR A 22 -8.85 9.95 -5.63
CA TYR A 22 -7.43 9.61 -5.84
C TYR A 22 -6.45 10.50 -5.07
N GLY A 23 -6.90 11.63 -4.51
CA GLY A 23 -6.01 12.61 -3.88
C GLY A 23 -5.49 12.22 -2.49
N ASN A 24 -5.86 11.07 -1.94
CA ASN A 24 -5.45 10.65 -0.59
C ASN A 24 -4.81 9.26 -0.58
N MET A 25 -3.79 9.07 -1.42
CA MET A 25 -2.93 7.88 -1.36
C MET A 25 -2.15 7.93 -0.05
N ARG A 26 -2.62 7.19 0.96
CA ARG A 26 -1.98 7.12 2.28
C ARG A 26 -1.05 5.93 2.34
N VAL A 27 0.07 6.10 3.02
CA VAL A 27 1.00 5.02 3.33
C VAL A 27 0.72 4.55 4.76
N CYS A 28 0.35 3.29 4.91
CA CYS A 28 0.10 2.65 6.19
C CYS A 28 1.19 1.61 6.49
N THR A 29 1.60 1.52 7.76
CA THR A 29 2.43 0.41 8.22
C THR A 29 1.55 -0.81 8.46
N LYS A 30 1.91 -1.95 7.85
CA LYS A 30 1.19 -3.21 8.02
C LYS A 30 2.15 -4.32 8.39
N ASP A 31 1.67 -5.20 9.27
CA ASP A 31 2.43 -6.26 9.88
C ASP A 31 1.88 -7.64 9.48
N MET A 32 2.77 -8.61 9.30
CA MET A 32 2.44 -10.02 9.16
C MET A 32 3.36 -10.87 10.02
N VAL A 33 2.80 -11.92 10.62
CA VAL A 33 3.58 -12.94 11.35
C VAL A 33 3.58 -14.20 10.52
N LEU A 34 4.77 -14.70 10.25
CA LEU A 34 5.03 -15.87 9.41
C LEU A 34 5.86 -16.87 10.21
N ASP A 35 5.76 -18.14 9.84
CA ASP A 35 6.64 -19.15 10.39
C ASP A 35 8.06 -19.03 9.80
N GLY A 36 9.04 -19.55 10.54
CA GLY A 36 10.45 -19.47 10.21
C GLY A 36 11.16 -18.21 10.74
N ARG A 37 12.47 -18.15 10.52
CA ARG A 37 13.33 -17.01 10.88
C ARG A 37 13.54 -16.08 9.70
N CYS A 38 13.96 -14.84 9.98
CA CYS A 38 14.35 -13.93 8.92
C CYS A 38 15.62 -14.44 8.19
N PRO A 39 15.61 -14.51 6.85
CA PRO A 39 16.78 -14.95 6.09
C PRO A 39 17.91 -13.93 6.20
N THR A 40 19.14 -14.40 6.43
CA THR A 40 20.34 -13.58 6.48
C THR A 40 20.59 -12.91 5.11
N GLY A 41 20.87 -11.60 5.12
CA GLY A 41 21.19 -10.83 3.91
C GLY A 41 20.01 -10.47 2.98
N THR A 42 18.85 -11.14 3.06
CA THR A 42 17.70 -10.89 2.17
C THR A 42 16.36 -10.68 2.90
N SER A 43 16.41 -10.55 4.23
CA SER A 43 15.28 -10.34 5.13
C SER A 43 14.16 -9.45 4.59
N GLY A 44 14.47 -8.24 4.10
CA GLY A 44 13.47 -7.31 3.57
C GLY A 44 12.82 -7.77 2.25
N LYS A 45 13.59 -8.41 1.35
CA LYS A 45 13.09 -8.91 0.06
C LYS A 45 12.13 -10.08 0.24
N SER A 46 12.41 -10.99 1.17
CA SER A 46 11.48 -12.09 1.48
C SER A 46 10.16 -11.58 2.04
N CYS A 47 10.19 -10.57 2.92
CA CYS A 47 8.95 -9.95 3.43
C CYS A 47 8.19 -9.21 2.34
N LEU A 48 8.89 -8.53 1.43
CA LEU A 48 8.28 -7.86 0.28
C LEU A 48 7.49 -8.85 -0.59
N GLN A 49 8.11 -9.97 -0.96
CA GLN A 49 7.47 -11.00 -1.77
C GLN A 49 6.23 -11.56 -1.08
N GLU A 50 6.32 -11.91 0.20
CA GLU A 50 5.17 -12.43 0.95
C GLU A 50 4.00 -11.42 1.02
N PHE A 51 4.31 -10.13 1.17
CA PHE A 51 3.29 -9.08 1.14
C PHE A 51 2.62 -8.97 -0.22
N LEU A 52 3.39 -9.05 -1.32
CA LEU A 52 2.85 -9.07 -2.68
C LEU A 52 1.97 -10.29 -2.92
N ASP A 53 2.39 -11.47 -2.46
CA ASP A 53 1.66 -12.71 -2.64
C ASP A 53 0.32 -12.72 -1.88
N ARG A 54 0.26 -12.06 -0.71
CA ARG A 54 -0.95 -12.05 0.14
C ARG A 54 -1.90 -10.88 -0.08
N LEU A 55 -1.38 -9.69 -0.39
CA LEU A 55 -2.18 -8.47 -0.56
C LEU A 55 -2.38 -8.09 -2.03
N GLY A 56 -1.68 -8.75 -2.95
CA GLY A 56 -1.66 -8.44 -4.37
C GLY A 56 -0.74 -7.26 -4.71
N ALA A 57 -0.36 -7.18 -5.99
CA ALA A 57 0.57 -6.17 -6.50
C ALA A 57 0.12 -4.71 -6.28
N ASN A 58 -1.20 -4.48 -6.20
CA ASN A 58 -1.77 -3.16 -5.94
C ASN A 58 -1.45 -2.59 -4.55
N SER A 59 -1.01 -3.42 -3.60
CA SER A 59 -0.62 -2.96 -2.25
C SER A 59 0.72 -2.21 -2.23
N THR A 60 1.51 -2.31 -3.31
CA THR A 60 2.80 -1.63 -3.52
C THR A 60 3.65 -1.53 -2.24
N PRO A 61 3.97 -2.67 -1.60
CA PRO A 61 4.72 -2.69 -0.36
C PRO A 61 6.11 -2.08 -0.54
N THR A 62 6.53 -1.27 0.41
CA THR A 62 7.83 -0.60 0.48
C THR A 62 8.38 -0.64 1.91
N ASN A 63 9.65 -0.29 2.10
CA ASN A 63 10.30 -0.21 3.42
C ASN A 63 10.07 -1.45 4.31
N CYS A 64 10.18 -2.63 3.70
CA CYS A 64 9.95 -3.90 4.39
C CYS A 64 11.11 -4.27 5.32
N THR A 65 10.78 -4.59 6.56
CA THR A 65 11.70 -5.09 7.58
C THR A 65 11.26 -6.47 8.05
N CYS A 66 12.24 -7.27 8.47
CA CYS A 66 11.99 -8.58 9.06
C CYS A 66 12.61 -8.62 10.46
N LYS A 67 11.82 -9.04 11.45
CA LYS A 67 12.29 -9.28 12.81
C LYS A 67 11.99 -10.71 13.24
N THR A 68 13.03 -11.50 13.50
CA THR A 68 12.87 -12.83 14.09
C THR A 68 12.27 -12.70 15.49
N ARG A 69 11.25 -13.49 15.78
CA ARG A 69 10.62 -13.63 17.09
C ARG A 69 11.08 -14.93 17.76
N PRO A 70 10.91 -15.04 19.10
CA PRO A 70 10.98 -16.32 19.78
C PRO A 70 10.02 -17.32 19.12
N THR A 71 10.26 -18.63 19.30
CA THR A 71 9.41 -19.73 18.78
C THR A 71 9.43 -19.95 17.25
N ASN A 72 10.57 -19.71 16.59
CA ASN A 72 10.73 -19.94 15.14
C ASN A 72 9.67 -19.22 14.28
N LYS A 73 9.35 -17.99 14.65
CA LYS A 73 8.47 -17.10 13.87
C LYS A 73 9.23 -15.83 13.48
N ARG A 74 8.73 -15.15 12.47
CA ARG A 74 9.22 -13.85 12.02
C ARG A 74 8.07 -12.87 11.84
N LYS A 75 8.33 -11.61 12.20
CA LYS A 75 7.43 -10.50 11.94
C LYS A 75 7.97 -9.74 10.73
N CYS A 76 7.18 -9.69 9.67
CA CYS A 76 7.41 -8.82 8.53
C CYS A 76 6.59 -7.54 8.71
N THR A 77 7.24 -6.39 8.56
CA THR A 77 6.60 -5.08 8.66
C THR A 77 6.93 -4.31 7.39
N CYS A 78 5.92 -3.93 6.61
CA CYS A 78 6.06 -3.16 5.37
C CYS A 78 5.14 -1.94 5.40
N GLN A 79 5.52 -0.91 4.66
CA GLN A 79 4.65 0.21 4.33
C GLN A 79 3.87 -0.13 3.06
N VAL A 80 2.55 -0.03 3.10
CA VAL A 80 1.67 -0.31 1.96
C VAL A 80 0.80 0.90 1.67
N VAL A 81 0.36 1.01 0.42
CA VAL A 81 -0.68 1.98 0.08
C VAL A 81 -2.01 1.49 0.64
N CYS A 82 -2.68 2.34 1.40
CA CYS A 82 -3.97 2.07 2.00
C CYS A 82 -5.00 3.12 1.55
N SER A 83 -6.17 2.65 1.15
CA SER A 83 -7.37 3.48 1.08
C SER A 83 -7.91 3.66 2.49
N LYS A 84 -8.45 4.85 2.76
CA LYS A 84 -9.00 5.25 4.06
C LYS A 84 -10.17 4.37 4.48
#